data_AF-A0A7S2C9W5-F1
#
_entry.id   AF-A0A7S2C9W5-F1
#
_cell.length_a   1.000
_cell.length_b   1.000
_cell.length_c   1.000
_cell.angle_alpha   90.00
_cell.angle_beta   90.00
_cell.angle_gamma   90.00
#
_symmetry.space_group_name_H-M   'P 1'
#
loop_
_entity.id
_entity.type
_entity.pdbx_description
1 polymer ?
#
loop_
_entity_poly.entity_id
_entity_poly.type
_entity_poly.pdbx_seq_one_letter_code
_entity_poly.pdbx_strand_id
1 'polypeptide(L)'
;ENSFAERVVAFACVEGILFSGSFCAIYWLKKRGLMPGLTFSNELISRDEGLHAEFACMLYGMLQHKLPEDVAHSIVGAAVEAERCFICEALSCDLIGMN
;
A
#
# COMPACT_ATOMS: atom_id res chain seq x y z
N GLU A 1 19.07 16.29 -1.60
CA GLU A 1 18.68 15.06 -0.89
C GLU A 1 17.35 15.31 -0.19
N ASN A 2 16.43 14.34 -0.21
CA ASN A 2 15.14 14.46 0.48
C ASN A 2 15.33 14.36 2.01
N SER A 3 14.38 14.85 2.81
CA SER A 3 14.44 14.75 4.27
C SER A 3 14.10 13.33 4.76
N PHE A 4 14.45 13.02 6.02
CA PHE A 4 14.03 11.75 6.64
C PHE A 4 12.50 11.65 6.72
N ALA A 5 11.83 12.76 7.05
CA ALA A 5 10.37 12.84 7.14
C ALA A 5 9.71 12.51 5.79
N GLU A 6 10.21 13.06 4.68
CA GLU A 6 9.75 12.75 3.32
C GLU A 6 9.88 11.26 3.00
N ARG A 7 11.04 10.67 3.32
CA ARG A 7 11.28 9.25 3.05
C ARG A 7 10.41 8.34 3.90
N VAL A 8 10.14 8.67 5.16
CA VAL A 8 9.28 7.84 6.03
C VAL A 8 7.83 7.86 5.53
N VAL A 9 7.31 9.02 5.12
CA VAL A 9 5.95 9.10 4.53
C VAL A 9 5.88 8.35 3.21
N ALA A 10 6.90 8.51 2.34
CA ALA A 10 6.97 7.76 1.09
C ALA A 10 7.05 6.26 1.33
N PHE A 11 7.84 5.81 2.31
CA PHE A 11 7.94 4.40 2.69
C PHE A 11 6.61 3.84 3.21
N ALA A 12 5.89 4.59 4.05
CA ALA A 12 4.54 4.19 4.49
C ALA A 12 3.58 4.01 3.29
N CYS A 13 3.71 4.82 2.24
CA CYS A 13 2.94 4.66 1.00
C CYS A 13 3.35 3.42 0.21
N VAL A 14 4.64 3.06 0.18
CA VAL A 14 5.12 1.84 -0.47
C VAL A 14 4.50 0.61 0.19
N GLU A 15 4.65 0.48 1.51
CA GLU A 15 4.17 -0.70 2.25
C GLU A 15 2.63 -0.74 2.33
N GLY A 16 1.97 0.43 2.46
CA GLY A 16 0.54 0.53 2.74
C GLY A 16 -0.38 0.79 1.55
N ILE A 17 0.12 1.41 0.46
CA ILE A 17 -0.70 1.82 -0.70
C ILE A 17 -0.33 1.03 -1.95
N LEU A 18 0.96 1.00 -2.33
CA LEU A 18 1.41 0.44 -3.62
C LEU A 18 1.29 -1.10 -3.74
N PHE A 19 0.87 -1.78 -2.67
CA PHE A 19 0.53 -3.20 -2.70
C PHE A 19 -0.93 -3.49 -2.32
N SER A 20 -1.67 -2.46 -1.90
CA SER A 20 -3.00 -2.61 -1.30
C SER A 20 -3.99 -3.26 -2.28
N GLY A 21 -3.95 -2.87 -3.55
CA GLY A 21 -4.78 -3.44 -4.60
C GLY A 21 -4.42 -4.88 -4.89
N SER A 22 -3.13 -5.22 -4.96
CA SER A 22 -2.66 -6.59 -5.16
C SER A 22 -3.11 -7.52 -4.02
N PHE A 23 -3.00 -7.07 -2.77
CA PHE A 23 -3.49 -7.83 -1.61
C PHE A 23 -5.00 -8.05 -1.66
N CYS A 24 -5.76 -7.03 -2.08
CA CYS A 24 -7.21 -7.12 -2.28
C CYS A 24 -7.56 -8.13 -3.40
N ALA A 25 -6.85 -8.06 -4.53
CA ALA A 25 -7.04 -8.96 -5.67
C ALA A 25 -6.77 -10.43 -5.32
N ILE A 26 -5.73 -10.70 -4.53
CA ILE A 26 -5.45 -12.07 -4.09
C ILE A 26 -6.48 -12.53 -3.04
N TYR A 27 -6.92 -11.64 -2.15
CA TYR A 27 -8.01 -11.96 -1.23
C TYR A 27 -9.34 -12.25 -1.96
N TRP A 28 -9.59 -11.60 -3.10
CA TRP A 28 -10.73 -11.92 -3.95
C TRP A 28 -10.68 -13.37 -4.47
N LEU A 29 -9.50 -13.88 -4.84
CA LEU A 29 -9.33 -15.30 -5.20
C LEU A 29 -9.62 -16.23 -4.02
N LYS A 30 -9.23 -15.85 -2.80
CA LYS A 30 -9.57 -16.59 -1.57
C LYS A 30 -11.08 -16.72 -1.40
N LYS A 31 -11.82 -15.62 -1.58
CA LYS A 31 -13.30 -15.61 -1.48
C LYS A 31 -13.95 -16.60 -2.45
N ARG A 32 -13.29 -16.88 -3.57
CA ARG A 32 -13.73 -17.85 -4.59
C ARG A 32 -13.19 -19.27 -4.37
N GLY A 33 -12.44 -19.52 -3.31
CA GLY A 33 -11.85 -20.83 -2.98
C GLY A 33 -10.69 -21.24 -3.90
N LEU A 34 -10.00 -20.27 -4.51
CA LEU A 34 -8.92 -20.51 -5.47
C LEU A 34 -7.53 -20.30 -4.84
N MET A 35 -6.54 -21.03 -5.34
CA MET A 35 -5.11 -20.83 -5.04
C MET A 35 -4.75 -20.79 -3.54
N PRO A 36 -5.08 -21.84 -2.75
CA PRO A 36 -4.99 -21.80 -1.28
C PRO A 36 -3.58 -21.49 -0.74
N GLY A 37 -2.53 -21.96 -1.43
CA GLY A 37 -1.14 -21.63 -1.06
C GLY A 37 -0.83 -20.15 -1.22
N LEU A 38 -1.22 -19.55 -2.34
CA LEU A 38 -1.04 -18.13 -2.63
C LEU A 38 -1.82 -17.26 -1.63
N THR A 39 -3.09 -17.58 -1.38
CA THR A 39 -3.94 -16.79 -0.50
C THR A 39 -3.47 -16.86 0.95
N PHE A 40 -3.01 -18.03 1.40
CA PHE A 40 -2.43 -18.19 2.73
C PHE A 40 -1.16 -17.36 2.90
N SER A 41 -0.22 -17.41 1.93
CA SER A 41 0.97 -16.56 1.98
C SER A 41 0.62 -15.07 1.95
N ASN A 42 -0.39 -14.68 1.16
CA ASN A 42 -0.83 -13.30 1.06
C ASN A 42 -1.38 -12.74 2.39
N GLU A 43 -2.06 -13.55 3.18
CA GLU A 43 -2.51 -13.17 4.53
C GLU A 43 -1.33 -12.89 5.47
N LEU A 44 -0.28 -13.69 5.39
CA LEU A 44 0.91 -13.49 6.21
C LEU A 44 1.68 -12.24 5.77
N ILE A 45 1.87 -12.06 4.46
CA ILE A 45 2.60 -10.90 3.92
C ILE A 45 1.83 -9.62 4.18
N SER A 46 0.52 -9.55 3.86
CA SER A 46 -0.27 -8.32 4.08
C SER A 46 -0.38 -7.94 5.57
N ARG A 47 -0.34 -8.91 6.49
CA ARG A 47 -0.21 -8.63 7.93
C ARG A 47 1.12 -7.95 8.23
N ASP A 48 2.22 -8.48 7.69
CA ASP A 48 3.55 -7.96 7.95
C ASP A 48 3.73 -6.55 7.35
N GLU A 49 3.23 -6.31 6.12
CA GLU A 49 3.24 -4.97 5.51
C GLU A 49 2.37 -3.97 6.27
N GLY A 50 1.25 -4.42 6.84
CA GLY A 50 0.45 -3.61 7.76
C GLY A 50 1.26 -3.12 8.97
N LEU A 51 2.05 -4.02 9.57
CA LEU A 51 2.94 -3.66 10.69
C LEU A 51 4.05 -2.70 10.26
N HIS A 52 4.62 -2.87 9.05
CA HIS A 52 5.64 -1.95 8.52
C HIS A 52 5.07 -0.54 8.31
N ALA A 53 3.88 -0.43 7.70
CA ALA A 53 3.21 0.84 7.48
C ALA A 53 2.82 1.53 8.81
N GLU A 54 2.27 0.78 9.77
CA GLU A 54 1.97 1.29 11.12
C GLU A 54 3.22 1.79 11.83
N PHE A 55 4.32 1.04 11.74
CA PHE A 55 5.60 1.45 12.32
C PHE A 55 6.12 2.76 11.70
N ALA A 56 6.03 2.90 10.37
CA ALA A 56 6.40 4.13 9.69
C ALA A 56 5.54 5.32 10.14
N CYS A 57 4.24 5.12 10.31
CA CYS A 57 3.32 6.15 10.83
C CYS A 57 3.66 6.55 12.27
N MET A 58 3.94 5.57 13.14
CA MET A 58 4.37 5.81 14.51
C MET A 58 5.68 6.60 14.56
N LEU A 59 6.68 6.18 13.76
CA LEU A 59 7.97 6.83 13.66
C LEU A 59 7.84 8.28 13.16
N TYR A 60 7.01 8.52 12.15
CA TYR A 60 6.68 9.87 11.68
C TYR A 60 5.99 10.70 12.77
N GLY A 61 5.10 10.09 13.54
CA GLY A 61 4.42 10.70 14.68
C GLY A 61 5.37 11.24 15.75
N MET A 62 6.51 10.57 15.95
CA MET A 62 7.56 10.93 16.91
C MET A 62 8.52 12.03 16.42
N LEU A 63 8.49 12.39 15.13
CA LEU A 63 9.35 13.44 14.59
C LEU A 63 8.96 14.82 15.13
N GLN A 64 9.98 15.60 15.52
CA GLN A 64 9.80 16.99 15.96
C GLN A 64 9.51 17.93 14.78
N HIS A 65 10.14 17.67 13.63
CA HIS A 65 9.96 18.43 12.40
C HIS A 65 9.23 17.57 11.37
N LYS A 66 7.90 17.71 11.35
CA LYS A 66 7.02 17.05 10.38
C LYS A 66 6.97 17.84 9.07
N LEU A 67 6.55 17.16 8.00
CA LEU A 67 6.32 17.81 6.73
C LEU A 67 5.13 18.77 6.81
N PRO A 68 5.14 19.83 5.98
CA PRO A 68 3.92 20.53 5.62
C PRO A 68 2.85 19.55 5.12
N GLU A 69 1.60 19.81 5.49
CA GLU A 69 0.47 18.91 5.20
C GLU A 69 0.26 18.73 3.69
N ASP A 70 0.44 19.79 2.90
CA ASP A 70 0.37 19.77 1.45
C ASP A 70 1.42 18.84 0.82
N VAL A 71 2.64 18.83 1.37
CA VAL A 71 3.71 17.92 0.91
C VAL A 71 3.37 16.47 1.23
N ALA A 72 2.91 16.19 2.45
CA ALA A 72 2.49 14.84 2.84
C ALA A 72 1.32 14.34 1.98
N HIS A 73 0.30 15.18 1.77
CA HIS A 73 -0.83 14.87 0.91
C HIS A 73 -0.42 14.67 -0.55
N SER A 74 0.55 15.44 -1.06
CA SER A 74 1.08 15.24 -2.41
C SER A 74 1.75 13.88 -2.56
N ILE A 75 2.51 13.42 -1.56
CA ILE A 75 3.17 12.11 -1.60
C ILE A 75 2.12 10.99 -1.60
N VAL A 76 1.15 11.07 -0.68
CA VAL A 76 0.07 10.08 -0.57
C VAL A 76 -0.79 10.07 -1.84
N GLY A 77 -1.18 11.23 -2.35
CA GLY A 77 -1.98 11.36 -3.57
C GLY A 77 -1.28 10.78 -4.80
N ALA A 78 0.03 11.00 -4.94
CA ALA A 78 0.82 10.41 -6.02
C ALA A 78 0.88 8.87 -5.92
N ALA A 79 1.02 8.32 -4.70
CA ALA A 79 1.01 6.88 -4.49
C ALA A 79 -0.36 6.26 -4.79
N VAL A 80 -1.46 6.91 -4.38
CA VAL A 80 -2.82 6.47 -4.69
C VAL A 80 -3.06 6.45 -6.19
N GLU A 81 -2.65 7.50 -6.92
CA GLU A 81 -2.83 7.55 -8.37
C GLU A 81 -1.99 6.48 -9.08
N ALA A 82 -0.77 6.22 -8.62
CA ALA A 82 0.06 5.16 -9.14
C ALA A 82 -0.58 3.77 -8.95
N GLU A 83 -1.09 3.47 -7.75
CA GLU A 83 -1.77 2.20 -7.48
C GLU A 83 -3.08 2.06 -8.26
N ARG A 84 -3.85 3.15 -8.38
CA ARG A 84 -5.07 3.19 -9.20
C ARG A 84 -4.74 2.89 -10.67
N CYS A 85 -3.74 3.55 -11.23
CA CYS A 85 -3.29 3.30 -12.60
C CYS A 85 -2.84 1.83 -12.76
N PHE A 86 -2.11 1.28 -11.79
CA PHE A 86 -1.70 -0.11 -11.83
C PHE A 86 -2.90 -1.07 -11.87
N ILE A 87 -3.85 -0.93 -10.94
CA ILE A 87 -4.93 -1.92 -10.77
C ILE A 87 -6.16 -1.70 -11.64
N CYS A 88 -6.33 -0.53 -12.24
CA CYS A 88 -7.43 -0.26 -13.17
C CYS A 88 -6.98 -0.29 -14.64
N GLU A 89 -5.71 0.01 -14.93
CA GLU A 89 -5.25 0.22 -16.31
C GLU A 89 -4.15 -0.78 -16.70
N ALA A 90 -3.03 -0.84 -15.97
CA ALA A 90 -1.89 -1.67 -16.34
C ALA A 90 -2.15 -3.18 -16.19
N LEU A 91 -2.71 -3.58 -15.04
CA LEU A 91 -3.15 -4.94 -14.75
C LEU A 91 -4.52 -4.88 -14.07
N SER A 92 -5.55 -4.63 -14.89
CA SER A 92 -6.91 -4.44 -14.40
C SER A 92 -7.40 -5.62 -13.55
N CYS A 93 -7.94 -5.33 -12.36
CA CYS A 93 -8.59 -6.32 -11.50
C CYS A 93 -9.90 -6.87 -12.11
N ASP A 94 -10.44 -6.24 -13.16
CA ASP A 94 -11.56 -6.78 -13.95
C ASP A 94 -11.23 -8.15 -14.55
N LEU A 95 -9.96 -8.42 -14.84
CA LEU A 95 -9.47 -9.70 -15.37
C LEU A 95 -9.79 -10.89 -14.45
N ILE A 96 -9.98 -10.62 -13.14
CA ILE A 96 -10.36 -11.62 -12.14
C ILE A 96 -11.79 -11.45 -11.62
N GLY A 97 -12.57 -10.56 -12.24
CA GLY A 97 -13.98 -10.30 -11.93
C GLY A 97 -14.19 -9.40 -10.71
N MET A 98 -13.27 -8.48 -10.44
CA MET A 98 -13.49 -7.34 -9.55
C MET A 98 -14.04 -6.14 -10.35
N ASN A 99 -14.44 -5.08 -9.66
CA ASN A 99 -14.92 -3.81 -10.23
C ASN A 99 -14.29 -2.65 -9.47
#